data_AF-A0A522Z3H1-F1
#
_entry.id   AF-A0A522Z3H1-F1
#
_cell.length_a   1.000
_cell.length_b   1.000
_cell.length_c   1.000
_cell.angle_alpha   90.00
_cell.angle_beta   90.00
_cell.angle_gamma   90.00
#
_symmetry.space_group_name_H-M   'P 1'
#
loop_
_entity.id
_entity.type
_entity.pdbx_description
1 polymer ?
#
loop_
_entity_poly.entity_id
_entity_poly.type
_entity_poly.pdbx_seq_one_letter_code
_entity_poly.pdbx_strand_id
1 'polypeptide(L)'
;MEDQFVNVVIAVCVLLFAAKLMAELFVRLKLPIVLGELIAGMIVGPFAVGALFTINGDSVVRLGSEIKILGEIGAIVILFMAGL
;
A
#
# COMPACT_ATOMS: atom_id res chain seq x y z
N MET A 1 -11.96 -18.29 8.38
CA MET A 1 -12.28 -16.89 8.76
C MET A 1 -11.03 -16.20 9.32
N GLU A 2 -10.24 -16.88 10.14
CA GLU A 2 -8.93 -16.41 10.61
C GLU A 2 -7.92 -16.18 9.47
N ASP A 3 -7.88 -17.05 8.45
CA ASP A 3 -6.92 -16.94 7.33
C ASP A 3 -7.08 -15.64 6.54
N GLN A 4 -8.32 -15.18 6.35
CA GLN A 4 -8.61 -13.94 5.62
C GLN A 4 -8.15 -12.72 6.43
N PHE A 5 -8.36 -12.73 7.75
CA PHE A 5 -7.91 -11.65 8.62
C PHE A 5 -6.37 -11.55 8.63
N VAL A 6 -5.68 -12.69 8.78
CA VAL A 6 -4.21 -12.73 8.74
C VAL A 6 -3.68 -12.18 7.42
N ASN A 7 -4.30 -12.55 6.29
CA ASN A 7 -3.92 -12.04 4.97
C ASN A 7 -4.09 -10.52 4.85
N VAL A 8 -5.17 -9.95 5.39
CA VAL A 8 -5.38 -8.49 5.39
C VAL A 8 -4.32 -7.78 6.23
N VAL A 9 -4.01 -8.31 7.43
CA VAL A 9 -2.97 -7.73 8.30
C VAL A 9 -1.61 -7.76 7.61
N ILE A 10 -1.24 -8.90 7.01
CA ILE A 10 0.01 -9.03 6.24
C ILE A 10 0.04 -8.02 5.09
N ALA A 11 -1.04 -7.89 4.32
CA ALA A 11 -1.12 -6.94 3.23
C ALA A 11 -0.93 -5.48 3.69
N VAL A 12 -1.58 -5.09 4.80
CA VAL A 12 -1.39 -3.75 5.39
C VAL A 12 0.05 -3.55 5.85
N CYS A 13 0.64 -4.52 6.55
CA CYS A 13 2.02 -4.44 7.00
C CYS A 13 2.99 -4.25 5.82
N VAL A 14 2.83 -5.04 4.76
CA VAL A 14 3.67 -4.95 3.56
C VAL A 14 3.49 -3.60 2.85
N LEU A 15 2.25 -3.12 2.71
CA LEU A 15 1.95 -1.81 2.10
C LEU A 15 2.57 -0.65 2.89
N LEU A 16 2.38 -0.63 4.21
CA LEU A 16 2.92 0.42 5.08
C LEU A 16 4.45 0.37 5.14
N PHE A 17 5.04 -0.82 5.20
CA PHE A 17 6.48 -0.99 5.19
C PHE A 17 7.10 -0.47 3.89
N ALA A 18 6.56 -0.87 2.74
CA ALA A 18 7.03 -0.40 1.44
C ALA A 18 6.84 1.11 1.26
N ALA A 19 5.69 1.65 1.69
CA ALA A 19 5.43 3.08 1.66
C ALA A 19 6.47 3.86 2.47
N LYS A 20 6.78 3.42 3.70
CA LYS A 20 7.82 4.07 4.53
C LYS A 20 9.22 3.95 3.94
N LEU A 21 9.58 2.80 3.37
CA LEU A 21 10.86 2.64 2.71
C LEU A 21 11.03 3.58 1.50
N MET A 22 10.03 3.68 0.63
CA MET A 22 10.10 4.60 -0.52
C MET A 22 9.99 6.06 -0.10
N ALA A 23 9.20 6.37 0.93
CA ALA A 23 9.13 7.71 1.49
C ALA A 23 10.52 8.19 1.93
N GLU A 24 11.27 7.37 2.66
CA GLU A 24 12.62 7.73 3.10
C GLU A 24 13.61 7.86 1.93
N LEU A 25 13.49 6.99 0.92
CA LEU A 25 14.26 7.14 -0.32
C LEU A 25 13.99 8.50 -0.99
N PHE A 26 12.73 8.91 -1.06
CA PHE A 26 12.32 10.17 -1.69
C PHE A 26 12.76 11.39 -0.88
N VAL A 27 12.76 11.31 0.45
CA VAL A 27 13.36 12.34 1.31
C VAL A 27 14.83 12.55 0.96
N ARG A 28 15.61 11.47 0.81
CA ARG A 28 17.04 11.57 0.45
C ARG A 28 17.25 12.17 -0.94
N LEU A 29 16.30 11.95 -1.86
CA LEU A 29 16.29 12.53 -3.20
C LEU A 29 15.74 13.97 -3.25
N LYS A 30 15.36 14.57 -2.11
CA LYS A 30 14.71 15.90 -2.01
C LYS A 30 13.38 15.99 -2.77
N LEU A 31 12.68 14.87 -2.92
CA LEU A 31 11.35 14.81 -3.50
C LEU A 31 10.27 14.79 -2.41
N PRO A 32 9.03 15.21 -2.71
CA PRO A 32 7.92 15.10 -1.77
C PRO A 32 7.72 13.66 -1.26
N ILE A 33 7.59 13.53 0.05
CA ILE A 33 7.43 12.26 0.77
C ILE A 33 6.24 11.46 0.23
N VAL A 34 5.12 12.14 0.03
CA VAL A 34 3.85 11.55 -0.44
C VAL A 34 4.01 10.90 -1.82
N LEU A 35 4.89 11.42 -2.70
CA LEU A 35 5.15 10.78 -3.99
C LEU A 35 5.80 9.41 -3.82
N GLY A 36 6.71 9.26 -2.85
CA GLY A 36 7.33 7.98 -2.52
C GLY A 36 6.30 6.96 -1.99
N GLU A 37 5.40 7.41 -1.12
CA GLU A 37 4.31 6.58 -0.57
C GLU A 37 3.34 6.11 -1.67
N LEU A 38 2.93 7.02 -2.57
CA LEU A 38 2.05 6.69 -3.70
C LEU A 38 2.72 5.72 -4.68
N ILE A 39 3.99 5.94 -5.02
CA ILE A 39 4.74 5.07 -5.92
C ILE A 39 4.92 3.67 -5.31
N ALA A 40 5.23 3.58 -4.01
CA ALA A 40 5.25 2.30 -3.32
C ALA A 40 3.89 1.59 -3.37
N GLY A 41 2.79 2.31 -3.13
CA GLY A 41 1.45 1.75 -3.25
C GLY A 41 1.13 1.24 -4.66
N MET A 42 1.53 1.97 -5.70
CA MET A 42 1.37 1.53 -7.09
C MET A 42 2.20 0.27 -7.38
N ILE A 43 3.47 0.23 -6.97
CA ILE A 43 4.38 -0.90 -7.17
C ILE A 43 3.91 -2.13 -6.39
N VAL A 44 3.61 -1.99 -5.10
CA VAL A 44 3.27 -3.12 -4.22
C VAL A 44 1.85 -3.60 -4.40
N GLY A 45 0.94 -2.71 -4.80
CA GLY A 45 -0.42 -3.05 -5.17
C GLY A 45 -0.47 -3.80 -6.50
N PRO A 46 -1.23 -3.34 -7.49
CA PRO A 46 -1.53 -4.13 -8.69
C PRO A 46 -0.38 -4.23 -9.71
N PHE A 47 0.65 -3.37 -9.66
CA PHE A 47 1.56 -3.19 -10.79
C PHE A 47 2.90 -3.93 -10.70
N ALA A 48 3.39 -4.34 -9.52
CA ALA A 48 4.65 -5.10 -9.43
C ALA A 48 4.60 -6.25 -8.42
N VAL A 49 4.64 -6.01 -7.10
CA VAL A 49 4.75 -7.11 -6.12
C VAL A 49 3.47 -7.95 -6.08
N GLY A 50 2.29 -7.32 -6.18
CA GLY A 50 1.01 -8.04 -6.27
C GLY A 50 0.82 -8.87 -7.55
N ALA A 51 1.55 -8.58 -8.64
CA ALA A 51 1.41 -9.23 -9.94
C ALA A 51 2.60 -10.13 -10.34
N LEU A 52 3.82 -9.85 -9.87
CA LEU A 52 5.06 -10.57 -10.21
C LEU A 52 5.50 -11.54 -9.12
N PHE A 53 5.17 -11.31 -7.84
CA PHE A 53 5.43 -12.24 -6.74
C PHE A 53 4.22 -13.15 -6.52
N THR A 54 4.01 -14.06 -7.47
CA THR A 54 3.06 -15.17 -7.35
C THR A 54 3.82 -16.39 -6.84
N ILE A 55 3.71 -16.69 -5.54
CA ILE A 55 4.28 -17.91 -4.95
C ILE A 55 3.15 -18.96 -4.94
N ASN A 56 3.32 -20.07 -5.66
CA ASN A 56 2.32 -21.16 -5.76
C ASN A 56 0.93 -20.77 -6.28
N GLY A 57 0.82 -19.77 -7.16
CA GLY A 57 -0.45 -19.41 -7.81
C GLY A 57 -1.34 -18.43 -7.05
N ASP A 58 -0.95 -18.06 -5.82
CA ASP A 58 -1.62 -17.03 -5.02
C ASP A 58 -0.77 -15.75 -4.94
N SER A 59 -1.38 -14.60 -5.22
CA SER A 59 -0.73 -13.30 -4.99
C SER A 59 -0.47 -13.11 -3.50
N VAL A 60 0.79 -12.86 -3.15
CA VAL A 60 1.24 -12.57 -1.77
C VAL A 60 0.50 -11.38 -1.17
N VAL A 61 0.08 -10.42 -2.00
CA VAL A 61 -0.76 -9.29 -1.60
C VAL A 61 -2.12 -9.41 -2.30
N ARG A 62 -3.09 -10.02 -1.62
CA ARG A 62 -4.49 -9.98 -2.07
C ARG A 62 -5.11 -8.66 -1.63
N LEU A 63 -5.26 -7.72 -2.57
CA LEU A 63 -6.07 -6.52 -2.35
C LEU A 63 -7.55 -6.92 -2.33
N GLY A 64 -8.02 -7.32 -1.15
CA GLY A 64 -9.43 -7.55 -0.86
C GLY A 64 -10.22 -6.24 -0.76
N SER A 65 -11.53 -6.37 -0.59
CA SER A 65 -12.44 -5.24 -0.36
C SER A 65 -12.04 -4.44 0.89
N GLU A 66 -11.44 -5.08 1.89
CA GLU A 66 -10.99 -4.48 3.13
C GLU A 66 -9.87 -3.45 2.89
N ILE A 67 -8.87 -3.80 2.07
CA ILE A 67 -7.78 -2.89 1.71
C ILE A 67 -8.32 -1.70 0.88
N LYS A 68 -9.29 -1.95 0.00
CA LYS A 68 -9.95 -0.89 -0.78
C LYS A 68 -10.68 0.10 0.13
N ILE A 69 -11.44 -0.39 1.11
CA ILE A 69 -12.14 0.46 2.09
C ILE A 69 -11.14 1.29 2.90
N LEU A 70 -10.02 0.69 3.35
CA LEU A 70 -8.96 1.43 4.04
C LEU A 70 -8.36 2.54 3.16
N GLY A 71 -8.13 2.25 1.88
CA GLY A 71 -7.65 3.24 0.91
C GLY A 71 -8.64 4.39 0.68
N GLU A 72 -9.94 4.09 0.59
CA GLU A 72 -11.00 5.09 0.46
C GLU A 72 -11.08 5.99 1.69
N ILE A 73 -11.00 5.42 2.90
CA ILE A 73 -10.95 6.18 4.16
C ILE A 73 -9.72 7.10 4.17
N GLY A 74 -8.55 6.57 3.79
CA GLY A 74 -7.32 7.36 3.69
C GLY A 74 -7.44 8.52 2.69
N ALA A 75 -8.03 8.28 1.52
CA ALA A 75 -8.27 9.30 0.51
C ALA A 75 -9.20 10.41 1.01
N ILE A 76 -10.28 10.06 1.73
CA ILE A 76 -11.18 11.02 2.36
C ILE A 76 -10.41 11.89 3.37
N VAL A 77 -9.58 11.28 4.22
CA VAL A 77 -8.77 12.01 5.21
C VAL A 77 -7.80 12.97 4.53
N ILE A 78 -7.12 12.54 3.46
CA ILE A 78 -6.18 13.39 2.70
C ILE A 78 -6.92 14.55 2.04
N LEU A 79 -8.07 14.29 1.39
CA LEU A 79 -8.86 15.32 0.72
C LEU A 79 -9.40 16.35 1.72
N PHE A 80 -9.79 15.89 2.91
CA PHE A 80 -10.21 16.75 4.01
C PHE A 80 -9.05 17.61 4.53
N MET A 81 -7.87 17.03 4.76
CA MET A 81 -6.68 17.78 5.16
C MET A 81 -6.24 18.81 4.12
N ALA A 82 -6.41 18.52 2.82
CA ALA A 82 -6.10 19.47 1.76
C ALA A 82 -7.10 20.64 1.68
N GLY A 83 -8.32 20.45 2.20
CA GLY A 83 -9.38 21.45 2.20
C GLY A 83 -9.50 22.30 3.48
N LEU A 84 -8.82 21.92 4.57
CA LEU A 84 -8.73 22.68 5.83
C LEU A 84 -7.58 23.69 5.79
#